data_AF-A0AAD1QWU3-F1
#
_entry.id   AF-A0AAD1QWU3-F1
#
_cell.length_a   1.000
_cell.length_b   1.000
_cell.length_c   1.000
_cell.angle_alpha   90.00
_cell.angle_beta   90.00
_cell.angle_gamma   90.00
#
_symmetry.space_group_name_H-M   'P 1'
#
loop_
_entity.id
_entity.type
_entity.pdbx_description
1 polymer ?
#
loop_
_entity_poly.entity_id
_entity_poly.type
_entity_poly.pdbx_seq_one_letter_code
_entity_poly.pdbx_strand_id
1 'polypeptide(L)'
;MGTLTHCNYRDSNQLSNYRDSKPPSNYRDSNPLSNYGDFNSLSNYRESKSLSNYRDSNPLSNYRESNPLSNYRDSNPLSDYRDSNPLSNYRESNPLSNYRDSNPLSNYRDSNPLSNYRDSNPLSNYRESNPLSNYRDSNPLSSYRDSIPLSWGWIPRFGTLTAFNQGLDIFLNS
;
A
#
# COMPACT_ATOMS: atom_id res chain seq x y z
N MET A 1 -3.60 11.24 -33.83
CA MET A 1 -4.44 10.97 -32.64
C MET A 1 -4.44 9.47 -32.42
N GLY A 2 -3.64 8.96 -31.49
CA GLY A 2 -3.63 7.53 -31.18
C GLY A 2 -4.87 7.19 -30.34
N THR A 3 -5.64 6.20 -30.76
CA THR A 3 -6.72 5.65 -29.93
C THR A 3 -6.10 5.00 -28.70
N LEU A 4 -6.33 5.56 -27.50
CA LEU A 4 -6.10 4.82 -26.26
C LEU A 4 -7.12 3.69 -26.20
N THR A 5 -6.73 2.50 -26.66
CA THR A 5 -7.40 1.26 -26.30
C THR A 5 -7.39 1.18 -24.77
N HIS A 6 -8.51 0.83 -24.14
CA HIS A 6 -8.60 0.60 -22.70
C HIS A 6 -9.06 -0.85 -22.51
N CYS A 7 -8.35 -1.61 -21.70
CA CYS A 7 -8.77 -2.96 -21.36
C CYS A 7 -9.73 -2.91 -20.17
N ASN A 8 -10.90 -3.56 -20.29
CA ASN A 8 -11.81 -3.72 -19.16
C ASN A 8 -11.98 -5.21 -18.91
N TYR A 9 -11.49 -5.66 -17.77
CA TYR A 9 -11.59 -7.03 -17.31
C TYR A 9 -12.64 -7.14 -16.22
N ARG A 10 -13.43 -8.21 -16.28
CA ARG A 10 -14.52 -8.44 -15.35
C ARG A 10 -14.69 -9.93 -15.14
N ASP A 11 -14.15 -10.40 -14.03
CA ASP A 11 -14.20 -11.79 -13.65
C ASP A 11 -15.04 -12.01 -12.40
N SER A 12 -15.57 -13.22 -12.28
CA SER A 12 -16.27 -13.65 -11.07
C SER A 12 -16.05 -15.13 -10.83
N ASN A 13 -15.50 -15.48 -9.66
CA ASN A 13 -15.14 -16.85 -9.30
C ASN A 13 -14.22 -17.54 -10.32
N GLN A 14 -13.19 -16.84 -10.79
CA GLN A 14 -12.22 -17.38 -11.76
C GLN A 14 -10.79 -17.22 -11.25
N LEU A 15 -9.92 -18.09 -11.75
CA LEU A 15 -8.47 -17.95 -11.64
C LEU A 15 -7.96 -17.17 -12.85
N SER A 16 -7.35 -16.02 -12.62
CA SER A 16 -6.89 -15.13 -13.69
C SER A 16 -5.45 -14.73 -13.48
N ASN A 17 -4.70 -14.69 -14.58
CA ASN A 17 -3.34 -14.17 -14.60
C ASN A 17 -3.29 -13.03 -15.61
N TYR A 18 -3.08 -11.82 -15.09
CA TYR A 18 -3.04 -10.60 -15.86
C TYR A 18 -1.59 -10.12 -15.98
N ARG A 19 -1.22 -9.78 -17.21
CA ARG A 19 0.09 -9.19 -17.53
C ARG A 19 -0.13 -8.11 -18.56
N ASP A 20 -0.21 -6.87 -18.12
CA ASP A 20 -0.39 -5.73 -19.01
C ASP A 20 0.87 -4.85 -19.06
N SER A 21 1.15 -4.31 -20.25
CA SER A 21 2.32 -3.44 -20.49
C SER A 21 1.98 -2.16 -21.24
N LYS A 22 0.73 -1.68 -21.10
CA LYS A 22 0.01 -0.62 -21.86
C LYS A 22 -0.95 -1.25 -22.86
N PRO A 23 -2.27 -1.24 -22.62
CA PRO A 23 -3.01 -0.02 -22.30
C PRO A 23 -3.42 0.14 -20.83
N PRO A 24 -4.07 1.27 -20.47
CA PRO A 24 -4.76 1.38 -19.19
C PRO A 24 -5.81 0.28 -19.02
N SER A 25 -5.83 -0.33 -17.84
CA SER A 25 -6.68 -1.47 -17.52
C SER A 25 -7.61 -1.17 -16.35
N ASN A 26 -8.86 -1.59 -16.47
CA ASN A 26 -9.80 -1.59 -15.35
C ASN A 26 -10.20 -3.03 -15.04
N TYR A 27 -9.98 -3.45 -13.80
CA TYR A 27 -10.36 -4.75 -13.27
C TYR A 27 -11.54 -4.58 -12.34
N ARG A 28 -12.61 -5.35 -12.57
CA ARG A 28 -13.80 -5.32 -11.73
C ARG A 28 -14.23 -6.73 -11.39
N ASP A 29 -13.69 -7.24 -10.31
CA ASP A 29 -13.75 -8.67 -10.03
C ASP A 29 -14.48 -8.96 -8.71
N SER A 30 -15.11 -10.14 -8.63
CA SER A 30 -15.80 -10.58 -7.41
C SER A 30 -15.48 -12.05 -7.12
N ASN A 31 -14.90 -12.30 -5.95
CA ASN A 31 -14.26 -13.57 -5.60
C ASN A 31 -13.21 -14.07 -6.63
N PRO A 32 -12.36 -13.22 -7.24
CA PRO A 32 -11.29 -13.72 -8.09
C PRO A 32 -10.17 -14.36 -7.26
N LEU A 33 -9.44 -15.26 -7.90
CA LEU A 33 -8.08 -15.59 -7.54
C LEU A 33 -7.17 -15.03 -8.65
N SER A 34 -6.47 -13.93 -8.39
CA SER A 34 -5.76 -13.20 -9.44
C SER A 34 -4.27 -13.08 -9.15
N ASN A 35 -3.46 -13.18 -10.21
CA ASN A 35 -2.10 -12.65 -10.19
C ASN A 35 -1.97 -11.56 -11.24
N TYR A 36 -1.52 -10.40 -10.82
CA TYR A 36 -1.20 -9.25 -11.65
C TYR A 36 0.32 -9.09 -11.70
N GLY A 37 0.83 -8.82 -12.89
CA GLY A 37 2.25 -8.65 -13.13
C GLY A 37 2.45 -7.65 -14.26
N ASP A 38 2.48 -6.39 -13.89
CA ASP A 38 2.43 -5.28 -14.81
C ASP A 38 3.74 -4.47 -14.84
N PHE A 39 4.02 -3.86 -15.99
CA PHE A 39 5.18 -2.99 -16.17
C PHE A 39 4.78 -1.68 -16.84
N ASN A 40 5.04 -0.55 -16.19
CA ASN A 40 4.59 0.77 -16.63
C ASN A 40 3.09 0.79 -17.00
N SER A 41 2.26 0.21 -16.12
CA SER A 41 0.82 0.13 -16.31
C SER A 41 0.08 1.29 -15.64
N LEU A 42 -1.14 1.51 -16.11
CA LEU A 42 -2.13 2.38 -15.48
C LEU A 42 -3.35 1.52 -15.19
N SER A 43 -3.58 1.16 -13.92
CA SER A 43 -4.59 0.16 -13.58
C SER A 43 -5.57 0.68 -12.52
N ASN A 44 -6.85 0.36 -12.67
CA ASN A 44 -7.85 0.55 -11.63
C ASN A 44 -8.42 -0.80 -11.21
N TYR A 45 -8.29 -1.14 -9.94
CA TYR A 45 -8.78 -2.38 -9.36
C TYR A 45 -10.01 -2.10 -8.50
N ARG A 46 -11.09 -2.81 -8.78
CA ARG A 46 -12.33 -2.80 -7.99
C ARG A 46 -12.72 -4.21 -7.67
N GLU A 47 -12.23 -4.70 -6.54
CA GLU A 47 -12.34 -6.10 -6.19
C GLU A 47 -13.18 -6.27 -4.92
N SER A 48 -13.82 -7.43 -4.81
CA SER A 48 -14.49 -7.82 -3.57
C SER A 48 -14.22 -9.28 -3.30
N LYS A 49 -13.89 -9.59 -2.04
CA LYS A 49 -13.59 -10.94 -1.56
C LYS A 49 -12.53 -11.63 -2.43
N SER A 50 -11.55 -10.87 -2.89
CA SER A 50 -10.49 -11.34 -3.79
C SER A 50 -9.33 -11.94 -3.01
N LEU A 51 -8.61 -12.83 -3.69
CA LEU A 51 -7.26 -13.22 -3.30
C LEU A 51 -6.33 -12.83 -4.46
N SER A 52 -5.50 -11.82 -4.24
CA SER A 52 -4.74 -11.16 -5.30
C SER A 52 -3.25 -11.07 -4.98
N ASN A 53 -2.39 -11.33 -5.96
CA ASN A 53 -0.96 -11.03 -5.88
C ASN A 53 -0.59 -10.03 -6.97
N TYR A 54 0.02 -8.92 -6.58
CA TYR A 54 0.54 -7.88 -7.46
C TYR A 54 2.06 -7.92 -7.45
N ARG A 55 2.67 -7.87 -8.64
CA ARG A 55 4.13 -7.89 -8.83
C ARG A 55 4.48 -6.94 -9.94
N ASP A 56 4.45 -5.66 -9.62
CA ASP A 56 4.47 -4.62 -10.63
C ASP A 56 5.76 -3.80 -10.57
N SER A 57 6.04 -3.10 -11.66
CA SER A 57 7.19 -2.21 -11.76
C SER A 57 6.82 -0.92 -12.47
N ASN A 58 6.98 0.17 -11.74
CA ASN A 58 6.43 1.49 -12.04
C ASN A 58 4.90 1.46 -12.34
N PRO A 59 4.06 0.80 -11.52
CA PRO A 59 2.61 0.88 -11.70
C PRO A 59 2.10 2.27 -11.29
N LEU A 60 1.06 2.72 -11.99
CA LEU A 60 0.15 3.76 -11.50
C LEU A 60 -1.20 3.11 -11.23
N SER A 61 -1.52 2.89 -9.96
CA SER A 61 -2.65 2.04 -9.58
C SER A 61 -3.62 2.72 -8.62
N ASN A 62 -4.92 2.45 -8.81
CA ASN A 62 -5.94 2.75 -7.83
C ASN A 62 -6.63 1.46 -7.40
N TYR A 63 -6.61 1.18 -6.10
CA TYR A 63 -7.25 0.01 -5.50
C TYR A 63 -8.46 0.45 -4.68
N ARG A 64 -9.58 -0.25 -4.90
CA ARG A 64 -10.82 -0.10 -4.12
C ARG A 64 -11.36 -1.47 -3.82
N GLU A 65 -10.98 -2.01 -2.68
CA GLU A 65 -11.21 -3.41 -2.37
C GLU A 65 -12.09 -3.59 -1.13
N SER A 66 -12.89 -4.66 -1.12
CA SER A 66 -13.70 -5.03 0.03
C SER A 66 -13.45 -6.47 0.43
N ASN A 67 -12.93 -6.66 1.64
CA ASN A 67 -12.43 -7.93 2.17
C ASN A 67 -11.39 -8.61 1.27
N PRO A 68 -10.37 -7.89 0.76
CA PRO A 68 -9.31 -8.53 -0.01
C PRO A 68 -8.32 -9.30 0.88
N LEU A 69 -7.71 -10.32 0.29
CA LEU A 69 -6.44 -10.87 0.74
C LEU A 69 -5.40 -10.57 -0.34
N SER A 70 -4.49 -9.64 -0.06
CA SER A 70 -3.60 -9.10 -1.10
C SER A 70 -2.11 -9.18 -0.72
N ASN A 71 -1.26 -9.49 -1.71
CA ASN A 71 0.19 -9.38 -1.62
C ASN A 71 0.70 -8.41 -2.67
N TYR A 72 1.38 -7.34 -2.26
CA TYR A 72 1.97 -6.34 -3.14
C TYR A 72 3.49 -6.43 -3.09
N ARG A 73 4.13 -6.47 -4.26
CA ARG A 73 5.59 -6.52 -4.41
C ARG A 73 6.02 -5.63 -5.56
N ASP A 74 6.07 -4.33 -5.27
CA ASP A 74 6.16 -3.34 -6.31
C ASP A 74 7.45 -2.51 -6.21
N SER A 75 7.96 -2.10 -7.38
CA SER A 75 9.09 -1.19 -7.48
C SER A 75 8.65 0.13 -8.09
N ASN A 76 8.88 1.23 -7.37
CA ASN A 76 8.42 2.58 -7.65
C ASN A 76 6.91 2.69 -7.93
N PRO A 77 6.03 2.11 -7.10
CA PRO A 77 4.60 2.26 -7.29
C PRO A 77 4.14 3.70 -6.98
N LEU A 78 3.16 4.16 -7.75
CA LEU A 78 2.31 5.29 -7.38
C LEU A 78 0.88 4.76 -7.18
N SER A 79 0.47 4.63 -5.92
CA SER A 79 -0.73 3.89 -5.57
C SER A 79 -1.67 4.63 -4.61
N ASP A 80 -2.96 4.56 -4.90
CA ASP A 80 -4.02 4.95 -3.97
C ASP A 80 -4.82 3.71 -3.55
N TYR A 81 -4.83 3.40 -2.26
CA TYR A 81 -5.57 2.29 -1.66
C TYR A 81 -6.76 2.79 -0.85
N ARG A 82 -7.91 2.11 -0.97
CA ARG A 82 -9.15 2.43 -0.26
C ARG A 82 -9.89 1.16 0.07
N ASP A 83 -9.50 0.53 1.18
CA ASP A 83 -9.92 -0.83 1.43
C ASP A 83 -10.75 -0.98 2.70
N SER A 84 -11.67 -1.95 2.68
CA SER A 84 -12.49 -2.31 3.84
C SER A 84 -12.21 -3.73 4.26
N ASN A 85 -11.74 -3.90 5.51
CA ASN A 85 -11.24 -5.14 6.09
C ASN A 85 -10.15 -5.83 5.23
N PRO A 86 -9.10 -5.12 4.77
CA PRO A 86 -8.03 -5.76 4.01
C PRO A 86 -7.15 -6.65 4.89
N LEU A 87 -6.71 -7.77 4.34
CA LEU A 87 -5.58 -8.56 4.84
C LEU A 87 -4.43 -8.44 3.84
N SER A 88 -3.49 -7.53 4.10
CA SER A 88 -2.50 -7.14 3.10
C SER A 88 -1.06 -7.30 3.56
N ASN A 89 -0.18 -7.63 2.62
CA ASN A 89 1.26 -7.57 2.82
C ASN A 89 1.88 -6.74 1.71
N TYR A 90 2.54 -5.65 2.07
CA TYR A 90 3.21 -4.72 1.18
C TYR A 90 4.72 -4.89 1.31
N ARG A 91 5.39 -4.96 0.16
CA ARG A 91 6.86 -4.96 0.05
C ARG A 91 7.24 -4.05 -1.10
N GLU A 92 7.39 -2.76 -0.81
CA GLU A 92 7.54 -1.74 -1.83
C GLU A 92 8.93 -1.08 -1.78
N SER A 93 9.46 -0.73 -2.95
CA SER A 93 10.69 0.05 -3.08
C SER A 93 10.37 1.41 -3.69
N ASN A 94 10.73 2.50 -3.00
CA ASN A 94 10.38 3.88 -3.30
C ASN A 94 8.89 4.10 -3.61
N PRO A 95 7.96 3.61 -2.76
CA PRO A 95 6.55 3.86 -3.00
C PRO A 95 6.16 5.32 -2.76
N LEU A 96 5.22 5.80 -3.57
CA LEU A 96 4.43 6.99 -3.31
C LEU A 96 2.97 6.55 -3.15
N SER A 97 2.52 6.42 -1.90
CA SER A 97 1.26 5.72 -1.63
C SER A 97 0.34 6.49 -0.67
N ASN A 98 -0.96 6.44 -0.93
CA ASN A 98 -1.97 6.85 0.04
C ASN A 98 -2.85 5.66 0.44
N TYR A 99 -2.93 5.39 1.72
CA TYR A 99 -3.74 4.33 2.32
C TYR A 99 -4.92 4.93 3.09
N ARG A 100 -6.10 4.36 2.92
CA ARG A 100 -7.33 4.77 3.59
C ARG A 100 -8.17 3.55 3.92
N ASP A 101 -7.84 2.91 5.03
CA ASP A 101 -8.37 1.59 5.31
C ASP A 101 -9.26 1.55 6.55
N SER A 102 -10.28 0.69 6.50
CA SER A 102 -11.14 0.39 7.66
C SER A 102 -10.88 -1.03 8.14
N ASN A 103 -10.47 -1.17 9.40
CA ASN A 103 -10.03 -2.41 10.04
C ASN A 103 -8.96 -3.19 9.24
N PRO A 104 -7.86 -2.55 8.80
CA PRO A 104 -6.80 -3.26 8.10
C PRO A 104 -6.04 -4.21 9.04
N LEU A 105 -5.66 -5.37 8.50
CA LEU A 105 -4.61 -6.23 9.05
C LEU A 105 -3.45 -6.26 8.05
N SER A 106 -2.44 -5.42 8.28
CA SER A 106 -1.42 -5.14 7.25
C SER A 106 0.01 -5.27 7.76
N ASN A 107 0.90 -5.79 6.92
CA ASN A 107 2.35 -5.70 7.13
C ASN A 107 2.99 -4.90 6.00
N TYR A 108 3.73 -3.85 6.36
CA TYR A 108 4.46 -2.97 5.45
C TYR A 108 5.96 -3.18 5.60
N ARG A 109 6.67 -3.29 4.48
CA ARG A 109 8.13 -3.48 4.42
C ARG A 109 8.70 -2.66 3.29
N ASP A 110 8.91 -1.38 3.55
CA ASP A 110 9.15 -0.41 2.50
C ASP A 110 10.52 0.25 2.62
N SER A 111 11.12 0.54 1.46
CA SER A 111 12.38 1.29 1.37
C SER A 111 12.13 2.64 0.71
N ASN A 112 12.54 3.71 1.39
CA ASN A 112 12.29 5.11 1.03
C ASN A 112 10.80 5.41 0.73
N PRO A 113 9.84 5.01 1.59
CA PRO A 113 8.44 5.32 1.35
C PRO A 113 8.14 6.82 1.51
N LEU A 114 7.29 7.34 0.63
CA LEU A 114 6.59 8.60 0.81
C LEU A 114 5.09 8.29 0.90
N SER A 115 4.60 8.05 2.12
CA SER A 115 3.28 7.46 2.34
C SER A 115 2.39 8.28 3.27
N ASN A 116 1.09 8.28 3.01
CA ASN A 116 0.09 8.76 3.97
C ASN A 116 -0.87 7.63 4.34
N TYR A 117 -1.00 7.36 5.62
CA TYR A 117 -1.90 6.35 6.18
C TYR A 117 -3.04 7.02 6.94
N ARG A 118 -4.27 6.54 6.72
CA ARG A 118 -5.49 7.05 7.38
C ARG A 118 -6.39 5.88 7.73
N ASP A 119 -6.09 5.22 8.84
CA ASP A 119 -6.71 3.94 9.13
C ASP A 119 -7.62 3.99 10.37
N SER A 120 -8.72 3.24 10.31
CA SER A 120 -9.63 3.05 11.46
C SER A 120 -9.49 1.65 12.01
N ASN A 121 -9.18 1.52 13.30
CA ASN A 121 -8.85 0.27 14.01
C ASN A 121 -7.78 -0.59 13.29
N PRO A 122 -6.62 -0.04 12.89
CA PRO A 122 -5.60 -0.83 12.24
C PRO A 122 -4.92 -1.82 13.20
N LEU A 123 -4.62 -3.01 12.69
CA LEU A 123 -3.64 -3.94 13.24
C LEU A 123 -2.48 -4.04 12.24
N SER A 124 -1.43 -3.25 12.46
CA SER A 124 -0.41 -3.06 11.42
C SER A 124 1.02 -3.14 11.92
N ASN A 125 1.91 -3.76 11.14
CA ASN A 125 3.35 -3.72 11.38
C ASN A 125 4.04 -2.97 10.26
N TYR A 126 4.79 -1.93 10.61
CA TYR A 126 5.57 -1.12 9.68
C TYR A 126 7.06 -1.37 9.89
N ARG A 127 7.77 -1.68 8.80
CA ARG A 127 9.23 -1.79 8.78
C ARG A 127 9.75 -0.95 7.63
N GLU A 128 10.10 0.29 7.91
CA GLU A 128 10.46 1.27 6.89
C GLU A 128 11.94 1.68 6.99
N SER A 129 12.57 1.95 5.85
CA SER A 129 13.93 2.53 5.80
C SER A 129 13.88 3.87 5.11
N ASN A 130 14.41 4.92 5.75
CA ASN A 130 14.29 6.32 5.31
C ASN A 130 12.84 6.77 4.99
N PRO A 131 11.86 6.56 5.90
CA PRO A 131 10.49 6.94 5.62
C PRO A 131 10.26 8.45 5.67
N LEU A 132 9.41 8.92 4.77
CA LEU A 132 8.63 10.14 4.88
C LEU A 132 7.14 9.77 4.94
N SER A 133 6.73 9.20 6.07
CA SER A 133 5.37 8.69 6.28
C SER A 133 4.58 9.55 7.26
N ASN A 134 3.31 9.81 6.96
CA ASN A 134 2.36 10.42 7.88
C ASN A 134 1.28 9.41 8.28
N TYR A 135 0.99 9.30 9.57
CA TYR A 135 0.00 8.36 10.10
C TYR A 135 -1.15 9.11 10.79
N ARG A 136 -2.38 8.72 10.49
CA ARG A 136 -3.61 9.24 11.12
C ARG A 136 -4.56 8.10 11.44
N ASP A 137 -4.27 7.45 12.56
CA ASP A 137 -4.97 6.23 12.93
C ASP A 137 -5.91 6.44 14.12
N SER A 138 -7.08 5.83 14.06
CA SER A 138 -8.04 5.79 15.17
C SER A 138 -8.05 4.41 15.80
N ASN A 139 -7.86 4.32 17.13
CA ASN A 139 -7.71 3.07 17.88
C ASN A 139 -6.68 2.07 17.30
N PRO A 140 -5.43 2.49 17.04
CA PRO A 140 -4.44 1.62 16.43
C PRO A 140 -3.88 0.56 17.40
N LEU A 141 -3.61 -0.62 16.85
CA LEU A 141 -2.70 -1.63 17.39
C LEU A 141 -1.55 -1.81 16.40
N SER A 142 -0.67 -0.82 16.34
CA SER A 142 0.41 -0.74 15.36
C SER A 142 1.80 -0.83 15.98
N SER A 143 2.73 -1.48 15.27
CA SER A 143 4.16 -1.52 15.61
C SER A 143 4.99 -0.89 14.50
N TYR A 144 5.98 -0.07 14.85
CA TYR A 144 6.84 0.65 13.89
C TYR A 144 8.31 0.33 14.12
N ARG A 145 9.07 0.12 13.04
CA ARG A 145 10.52 -0.07 13.06
C ARG A 145 11.15 0.69 11.90
N ASP A 146 11.83 1.78 12.24
CA ASP A 146 12.43 2.67 11.25
C ASP A 146 13.96 2.71 11.39
N SER A 147 14.67 2.56 10.27
CA SER A 147 16.13 2.50 10.27
C SER A 147 16.78 3.89 10.43
N ILE A 148 16.11 4.96 9.97
CA ILE A 148 16.57 6.38 9.99
C ILE A 148 15.31 7.28 9.90
N PRO A 149 14.76 7.83 11.00
CA PRO A 149 13.43 8.45 10.99
C PRO A 149 13.42 9.95 10.66
N LEU A 150 12.52 10.35 9.74
CA LEU A 150 11.88 11.68 9.68
C LEU A 150 10.35 11.50 9.64
N SER A 151 9.83 10.65 10.53
CA SER A 151 8.40 10.31 10.63
C SER A 151 7.67 11.25 11.59
N TRP A 152 6.51 11.78 11.16
CA TRP A 152 5.65 12.65 11.96
C TRP A 152 4.26 12.01 12.11
N GLY A 153 3.80 11.78 13.34
CA GLY A 153 2.51 11.15 13.60
C GLY A 153 1.81 11.73 14.83
N TRP A 154 0.50 11.94 14.75
CA TRP A 154 -0.36 12.31 15.87
C TRP A 154 -1.18 11.08 16.28
N ILE A 155 -0.86 10.50 17.44
CA ILE A 155 -1.50 9.29 17.98
C ILE A 155 -2.37 9.69 19.19
N PRO A 156 -3.71 9.57 19.13
CA PRO A 156 -4.56 9.71 20.31
C PRO A 156 -4.23 8.61 21.34
N ARG A 157 -3.83 9.04 22.55
CA ARG A 157 -3.12 8.24 23.55
C ARG A 157 -4.05 7.37 24.40
N PHE A 158 -4.15 6.06 24.11
CA PHE A 158 -4.47 5.01 25.09
C PHE A 158 -3.72 3.71 24.73
N GLY A 159 -2.51 3.55 25.24
CA GLY A 159 -1.63 2.40 25.00
C GLY A 159 -0.16 2.80 25.18
N THR A 160 0.65 1.96 25.82
CA THR A 160 2.00 2.26 26.32
C THR A 160 2.96 2.84 25.28
N LEU A 161 3.67 3.92 25.69
CA LEU A 161 4.67 4.63 24.90
C LEU A 161 6.04 3.96 25.04
N THR A 162 6.62 3.46 23.94
CA THR A 162 8.07 3.28 23.83
C THR A 162 8.57 4.19 22.73
N ALA A 163 8.97 5.41 23.09
CA ALA A 163 9.69 6.33 22.21
C ALA A 163 11.19 6.24 22.55
N PHE A 164 12.03 5.92 21.56
CA PHE A 164 13.49 5.98 21.67
C PHE A 164 13.98 7.11 20.76
N ASN A 165 14.39 8.23 21.35
CA ASN A 165 15.11 9.30 20.68
C ASN A 165 16.58 9.20 21.05
N GLN A 166 17.43 8.78 20.12
CA GLN A 166 18.87 9.06 20.19
C GLN A 166 19.39 9.37 18.80
N GLY A 167 20.05 10.52 18.66
CA GLY A 167 21.03 10.76 17.61
C GLY A 167 20.70 11.88 16.64
N LEU A 168 20.91 13.14 17.05
CA LEU A 168 21.50 14.17 16.19
C LEU A 168 22.30 15.16 17.07
N ASP A 169 23.34 14.65 17.73
CA ASP A 169 24.51 15.45 18.11
C ASP A 169 25.52 15.35 16.96
N ILE A 170 25.54 16.31 16.03
CA ILE A 170 26.75 16.65 15.25
C ILE A 170 26.78 18.17 15.00
N PHE A 171 27.60 18.83 15.81
CA PHE A 171 28.48 19.97 15.52
C PHE A 171 28.21 20.83 14.27
N LEU A 172 27.95 22.12 14.50
CA LEU A 172 28.45 23.20 13.66
C LEU A 172 29.34 24.13 14.49
N ASN A 173 30.64 24.04 14.19
CA ASN A 173 31.76 24.96 14.44
C ASN A 173 31.53 26.22 15.31
N SER A 174 32.30 26.29 16.40
CA SER A 174 33.29 27.38 16.60
C SER A 174 34.67 26.84 16.27
#